data_AF-M8DA39-F1
#
_entry.id   AF-M8DA39-F1
#
_cell.length_a   1.000
_cell.length_b   1.000
_cell.length_c   1.000
_cell.angle_alpha   90.00
_cell.angle_beta   90.00
_cell.angle_gamma   90.00
#
_symmetry.space_group_name_H-M   'P 1'
#
loop_
_entity.id
_entity.type
_entity.pdbx_description
1 polymer ?
#
loop_
_entity_poly.entity_id
_entity_poly.type
_entity_poly.pdbx_seq_one_letter_code
_entity_poly.pdbx_strand_id
1 'polypeptide(L)'
;MSKEQIKQWIKEKNMKSVDDVQSALKDLFADTIQEMLEAEIESSLGYAKHDMKNKRTTNSRNGYSKKTVRSEYGDVDIQVPRDREGDFEPNIVKKHQSNVTGIEDQILALYAKGVSTRDIQDHLQQ
;
A
#
# COMPACT_ATOMS: atom_id res chain seq x y z
N MET A 1 15.15 1.36 11.50
CA MET A 1 16.21 0.45 11.02
C MET A 1 17.53 0.80 11.68
N SER A 2 18.24 -0.18 12.22
CA SER A 2 19.62 0.01 12.71
C SER A 2 20.59 0.21 11.53
N LYS A 3 21.76 0.80 11.78
CA LYS A 3 22.81 0.95 10.75
C LYS A 3 23.21 -0.37 10.11
N GLU A 4 23.07 -1.48 10.84
CA GLU A 4 23.35 -2.83 10.36
C GLU A 4 22.26 -3.34 9.40
N GLN A 5 20.99 -3.10 9.74
CA GLN A 5 19.86 -3.45 8.86
C GLN A 5 19.93 -2.69 7.53
N ILE A 6 20.33 -1.42 7.54
CA ILE A 6 20.50 -0.64 6.31
C ILE A 6 21.63 -1.22 5.45
N LYS A 7 22.78 -1.57 6.05
CA LYS A 7 23.89 -2.20 5.32
C LYS A 7 23.49 -3.55 4.72
N GLN A 8 22.73 -4.35 5.46
CA GLN A 8 22.20 -5.61 4.97
C GLN A 8 21.23 -5.41 3.81
N TRP A 9 20.31 -4.44 3.94
CA TRP A 9 19.33 -4.11 2.91
C TRP A 9 19.97 -3.60 1.61
N ILE A 10 20.98 -2.73 1.71
CA ILE A 10 21.77 -2.26 0.55
C ILE A 10 22.46 -3.45 -0.15
N LYS A 11 22.99 -4.40 0.62
CA LYS A 11 23.68 -5.58 0.09
C LYS A 11 22.71 -6.57 -0.57
N GLU A 12 21.54 -6.79 0.01
CA GLU A 12 20.51 -7.72 -0.51
C GLU A 12 19.89 -7.22 -1.82
N LYS A 13 19.56 -5.93 -1.90
CA LYS A 13 18.99 -5.30 -3.12
C LYS A 13 20.05 -4.83 -4.13
N ASN A 14 21.35 -5.03 -3.85
CA ASN A 14 22.49 -4.69 -4.72
C ASN A 14 22.43 -3.24 -5.27
N MET A 15 22.09 -2.29 -4.40
CA MET A 15 21.88 -0.90 -4.80
C MET A 15 23.20 -0.21 -5.13
N LYS A 16 23.29 0.42 -6.31
CA LYS A 16 24.51 1.11 -6.78
C LYS A 16 24.27 2.58 -7.11
N SER A 17 23.01 2.97 -7.30
CA SER A 17 22.60 4.32 -7.68
C SER A 17 21.46 4.84 -6.79
N VAL A 18 21.19 6.15 -6.88
CA VAL A 18 20.05 6.79 -6.19
C VAL A 18 18.72 6.25 -6.72
N ASP A 19 18.64 5.92 -8.00
CA ASP A 19 17.44 5.35 -8.63
C ASP A 19 17.14 3.93 -8.10
N ASP A 20 18.17 3.14 -7.80
CA ASP A 20 18.02 1.83 -7.16
C ASP A 20 17.45 1.95 -5.74
N VAL A 21 17.83 3.02 -5.01
CA VAL A 21 17.29 3.29 -3.67
C VAL A 21 15.81 3.64 -3.76
N GLN A 22 15.41 4.50 -4.71
CA GLN A 22 14.00 4.85 -4.91
C GLN A 22 13.16 3.63 -5.29
N SER A 23 13.65 2.78 -6.20
CA SER A 23 12.97 1.55 -6.60
C SER A 23 12.84 0.57 -5.43
N ALA A 24 13.89 0.42 -4.62
CA ALA A 24 13.83 -0.45 -3.46
C ALA A 24 12.90 0.07 -2.35
N LEU A 25 12.82 1.39 -2.16
CA LEU A 25 11.85 2.01 -1.25
C LEU A 25 10.41 1.78 -1.74
N LYS A 26 10.19 1.88 -3.05
CA LYS A 26 8.91 1.58 -3.68
C LYS A 26 8.47 0.13 -3.41
N ASP A 27 9.37 -0.84 -3.62
CA ASP A 27 9.09 -2.25 -3.32
C ASP A 27 8.83 -2.47 -1.83
N LEU A 28 9.68 -1.90 -0.96
CA LEU A 28 9.53 -2.03 0.49
C LEU A 28 8.19 -1.46 0.97
N PHE A 29 7.76 -0.34 0.39
CA PHE A 29 6.47 0.26 0.67
C PHE A 29 5.32 -0.66 0.23
N ALA A 30 5.43 -1.27 -0.96
CA ALA A 30 4.48 -2.26 -1.46
C ALA A 30 4.34 -3.45 -0.49
N ASP A 31 5.47 -4.05 -0.11
CA ASP A 31 5.53 -5.19 0.80
C ASP A 31 4.96 -4.82 2.17
N THR A 32 5.28 -3.62 2.68
CA THR A 32 4.77 -3.14 3.97
C THR A 32 3.24 -3.00 3.94
N ILE A 33 2.67 -2.42 2.88
CA ILE A 33 1.21 -2.33 2.70
C ILE A 33 0.59 -3.74 2.60
N GLN A 34 1.24 -4.66 1.90
CA GLN A 34 0.73 -6.00 1.72
C GLN A 34 0.68 -6.76 3.05
N GLU A 35 1.73 -6.71 3.85
CA GLU A 35 1.77 -7.32 5.20
C GLU A 35 0.77 -6.66 6.15
N MET A 36 0.60 -5.34 6.05
CA MET A 36 -0.41 -4.59 6.77
C MET A 36 -1.84 -5.07 6.45
N LEU A 37 -2.16 -5.27 5.17
CA LEU A 37 -3.46 -5.79 4.73
C LEU A 37 -3.67 -7.26 5.16
N GLU A 38 -2.61 -8.06 5.16
CA GLU A 38 -2.63 -9.43 5.67
C GLU A 38 -2.95 -9.46 7.17
N ALA A 39 -2.31 -8.59 7.96
CA ALA A 39 -2.60 -8.47 9.38
C ALA A 39 -4.04 -8.00 9.64
N GLU A 40 -4.57 -7.07 8.83
CA GLU A 40 -5.97 -6.62 8.94
C GLU A 40 -6.96 -7.76 8.73
N ILE A 41 -6.78 -8.58 7.68
CA ILE A 41 -7.73 -9.66 7.41
C ILE A 41 -7.62 -10.78 8.46
N GLU A 42 -6.43 -11.04 9.02
CA GLU A 42 -6.29 -11.96 10.15
C GLU A 42 -7.03 -11.47 11.39
N SER A 43 -6.91 -10.16 11.68
CA SER A 43 -7.64 -9.54 12.78
C SER A 43 -9.15 -9.59 12.56
N SER A 44 -9.62 -9.30 11.35
CA SER A 44 -11.04 -9.34 10.99
C SER A 44 -11.65 -10.74 11.05
N LEU A 45 -10.91 -11.76 10.57
CA LEU A 45 -11.38 -13.16 10.57
C LEU A 45 -11.16 -13.85 11.91
N GLY A 46 -10.23 -13.36 12.72
CA GLY A 46 -9.85 -13.91 14.02
C GLY A 46 -8.93 -15.14 13.96
N TYR A 47 -8.33 -15.42 12.81
CA TYR A 47 -7.42 -16.55 12.63
C TYR A 47 -6.37 -16.30 11.54
N ALA A 48 -5.20 -16.93 11.68
CA ALA A 48 -4.08 -16.77 10.76
C ALA A 48 -4.24 -17.56 9.46
N LYS A 49 -3.47 -17.20 8.42
CA LYS A 49 -3.48 -17.95 7.15
C LYS A 49 -3.18 -19.44 7.37
N HIS A 50 -4.03 -20.31 6.82
CA HIS A 50 -4.00 -21.78 6.96
C HIS A 50 -4.30 -22.34 8.36
N ASP A 51 -4.68 -21.52 9.33
CA ASP A 51 -5.09 -21.99 10.65
C ASP A 51 -6.58 -22.39 10.67
N MET A 52 -6.89 -23.55 10.09
CA MET A 52 -8.27 -24.08 10.09
C MET A 52 -8.72 -24.57 11.47
N LYS A 53 -7.79 -24.84 12.40
CA LYS A 53 -8.11 -25.40 13.72
C LYS A 53 -8.68 -24.35 14.66
N ASN A 54 -8.19 -23.12 14.57
CA ASN A 54 -8.66 -22.00 15.37
C ASN A 54 -9.79 -21.21 14.71
N LYS A 55 -10.28 -21.65 13.54
CA LYS A 55 -11.39 -21.01 12.83
C LYS A 55 -12.70 -21.18 13.60
N ARG A 56 -13.20 -20.08 14.17
CA ARG A 56 -14.50 -20.02 14.85
C ARG A 56 -15.60 -19.36 14.01
N THR A 57 -15.27 -18.88 12.82
CA THR A 57 -16.13 -18.12 11.92
C THR A 57 -16.57 -18.95 10.71
N THR A 58 -17.75 -18.66 10.15
CA THR A 58 -18.22 -19.23 8.88
C THR A 58 -17.41 -18.70 7.70
N ASN A 59 -17.08 -17.40 7.75
CA ASN A 59 -16.32 -16.70 6.73
C ASN A 59 -14.90 -17.27 6.54
N SER A 60 -14.34 -17.15 5.35
CA SER A 60 -12.99 -17.62 5.03
C SER A 60 -12.27 -16.72 4.04
N ARG A 61 -10.95 -16.77 4.01
CA ARG A 61 -10.14 -16.15 2.95
C ARG A 61 -10.54 -16.69 1.56
N ASN A 62 -10.59 -15.83 0.55
CA ASN A 62 -11.00 -16.12 -0.82
C ASN A 62 -10.01 -15.54 -1.84
N GLY A 63 -8.72 -15.74 -1.59
CA GLY A 63 -7.64 -15.26 -2.45
C GLY A 63 -7.41 -13.76 -2.36
N TYR A 64 -6.94 -13.19 -3.48
CA TYR A 64 -6.47 -11.81 -3.56
C TYR A 64 -7.04 -11.11 -4.80
N SER A 65 -7.21 -9.79 -4.71
CA SER A 65 -7.50 -8.92 -5.84
C SER A 65 -6.31 -8.01 -6.11
N LYS A 66 -5.92 -7.92 -7.38
CA LYS A 66 -4.84 -7.01 -7.81
C LYS A 66 -5.38 -5.57 -7.82
N LYS A 67 -4.59 -4.65 -7.29
CA LYS A 67 -4.89 -3.22 -7.29
C LYS A 67 -3.61 -2.44 -7.51
N THR A 68 -3.63 -1.50 -8.44
CA THR A 68 -2.55 -0.53 -8.62
C THR A 68 -2.88 0.72 -7.83
N VAL A 69 -1.95 1.17 -6.99
CA VAL A 69 -2.11 2.32 -6.11
C VAL A 69 -1.00 3.32 -6.37
N ARG A 70 -1.36 4.58 -6.55
CA ARG A 70 -0.41 5.68 -6.69
C ARG A 70 0.13 6.09 -5.32
N SER A 71 1.44 5.94 -5.14
CA SER A 71 2.21 6.33 -3.95
C SER A 71 3.17 7.47 -4.27
N GLU A 72 3.79 8.07 -3.25
CA GLU A 72 4.80 9.12 -3.42
C GLU A 72 6.03 8.62 -4.20
N TYR A 73 6.27 7.31 -4.16
CA TYR A 73 7.34 6.63 -4.89
C TYR A 73 6.90 6.14 -6.28
N GLY A 74 5.72 6.56 -6.74
CA GLY A 74 5.11 6.16 -8.01
C GLY A 74 4.04 5.08 -7.88
N ASP A 75 3.61 4.53 -9.01
CA ASP A 75 2.51 3.55 -9.05
C ASP A 75 3.00 2.16 -8.61
N VAL A 76 2.32 1.58 -7.62
CA VAL A 76 2.68 0.32 -6.97
C VAL A 76 1.55 -0.69 -7.15
N ASP A 77 1.89 -1.91 -7.54
CA ASP A 77 0.94 -3.02 -7.61
C ASP A 77 0.89 -3.76 -6.28
N ILE A 78 -0.30 -3.88 -5.70
CA ILE A 78 -0.56 -4.59 -4.45
C ILE A 78 -1.60 -5.69 -4.64
N GLN A 79 -1.55 -6.69 -3.75
CA GLN A 79 -2.51 -7.78 -3.68
C GLN A 79 -3.37 -7.63 -2.43
N VAL A 80 -4.61 -7.18 -2.61
CA VAL A 80 -5.55 -6.97 -1.50
C VAL A 80 -6.21 -8.30 -1.15
N PRO A 81 -6.08 -8.80 0.09
CA PRO A 81 -6.72 -10.05 0.50
C PRO A 81 -8.23 -9.87 0.55
N ARG A 82 -8.95 -10.96 0.29
CA ARG A 82 -10.42 -10.98 0.29
C ARG A 82 -10.94 -12.09 1.16
N ASP A 83 -12.12 -11.86 1.73
CA ASP A 83 -12.93 -12.85 2.40
C ASP A 83 -14.00 -13.43 1.45
N ARG A 84 -14.70 -14.46 1.91
CA ARG A 84 -15.65 -15.25 1.12
C ARG A 84 -17.04 -14.64 1.17
N GLU A 85 -17.43 -14.12 2.33
CA GLU A 85 -18.74 -13.51 2.56
C GLU A 85 -18.78 -12.05 2.06
N GLY A 86 -17.63 -11.39 1.93
CA GLY A 86 -17.50 -10.03 1.39
C GLY A 86 -17.60 -8.92 2.43
N ASP A 87 -17.58 -9.29 3.71
CA ASP A 87 -17.72 -8.40 4.87
C ASP A 87 -16.42 -7.66 5.21
N PHE A 88 -15.27 -8.11 4.67
CA PHE A 88 -13.99 -7.48 4.94
C PHE A 88 -13.89 -6.10 4.25
N GLU A 89 -13.65 -5.07 5.06
CA GLU A 89 -13.39 -3.70 4.62
C GLU A 89 -11.98 -3.27 5.07
N PRO A 90 -11.00 -3.22 4.15
CA PRO A 90 -9.64 -2.79 4.50
C PRO A 90 -9.62 -1.31 4.88
N ASN A 91 -8.91 -0.97 5.96
CA ASN A 91 -8.77 0.41 6.42
C ASN A 91 -7.50 1.07 5.88
N ILE A 92 -6.41 0.30 5.77
CA ILE A 92 -5.10 0.80 5.30
C ILE A 92 -5.17 1.27 3.84
N VAL A 93 -5.83 0.51 2.97
CA VAL A 93 -6.16 0.93 1.61
C VAL A 93 -7.64 0.69 1.37
N LYS A 94 -8.45 1.74 1.46
CA LYS A 94 -9.92 1.62 1.34
C LYS A 94 -10.35 1.06 0.00
N LYS A 95 -11.54 0.46 -0.04
CA LYS A 95 -12.19 0.05 -1.30
C LYS A 95 -12.25 1.25 -2.25
N HIS A 96 -11.94 1.03 -3.52
CA HIS A 96 -11.89 2.05 -4.58
C HIS A 96 -10.86 3.20 -4.42
N GLN A 97 -10.12 3.27 -3.31
CA GLN A 97 -9.05 4.26 -3.13
C GLN A 97 -7.82 3.91 -3.99
N SER A 98 -7.55 4.65 -5.06
CA SER A 98 -6.38 4.44 -5.93
C SER A 98 -5.18 5.32 -5.58
N ASN A 99 -5.36 6.32 -4.72
CA ASN A 99 -4.31 7.26 -4.33
C ASN A 99 -4.05 7.19 -2.82
N VAL A 100 -2.79 7.00 -2.42
CA VAL A 100 -2.34 6.99 -1.02
C VAL A 100 -1.24 8.04 -0.74
N THR A 101 -1.01 8.96 -1.67
CA THR A 101 0.04 9.99 -1.57
C THR A 101 -0.25 11.09 -0.55
N GLY A 102 -1.48 11.18 -0.02
CA GLY A 102 -1.84 12.24 0.93
C GLY A 102 -1.78 13.67 0.35
N ILE A 103 -1.68 13.83 -0.98
CA ILE A 103 -1.59 15.13 -1.66
C ILE A 103 -2.91 15.94 -1.67
N GLU A 104 -3.97 15.38 -1.12
CA GLU A 104 -5.32 15.96 -1.14
C GLU A 104 -5.32 17.37 -0.51
N ASP A 105 -4.64 17.53 0.64
CA ASP A 105 -4.51 18.81 1.33
C ASP A 105 -3.69 19.83 0.51
N GLN A 106 -2.69 19.38 -0.23
CA GLN A 106 -1.90 20.24 -1.11
C GLN A 106 -2.72 20.73 -2.30
N ILE A 107 -3.54 19.85 -2.90
CA ILE A 107 -4.48 20.21 -3.98
C ILE A 107 -5.49 21.24 -3.48
N LEU A 108 -6.08 21.01 -2.31
CA LEU A 108 -6.98 21.95 -1.64
C LEU A 108 -6.32 23.30 -1.40
N ALA A 109 -5.07 23.32 -0.93
CA ALA A 109 -4.31 24.54 -0.69
C ALA A 109 -3.99 25.31 -2.00
N LEU A 110 -3.64 24.61 -3.08
CA LEU A 110 -3.38 25.22 -4.38
C LEU A 110 -4.66 25.82 -4.98
N TYR A 111 -5.77 25.10 -4.89
CA TYR A 111 -7.07 25.58 -5.32
C TYR A 111 -7.51 26.82 -4.51
N ALA A 112 -7.35 26.78 -3.18
CA ALA A 112 -7.65 27.91 -2.30
C ALA A 112 -6.79 29.15 -2.58
N LYS A 113 -5.55 28.95 -3.05
CA LYS A 113 -4.65 30.03 -3.51
C LYS A 113 -4.99 30.58 -4.90
N GLY A 114 -6.02 30.05 -5.56
CA GLY A 114 -6.47 30.50 -6.88
C GLY A 114 -5.65 29.92 -8.03
N VAL A 115 -4.89 28.84 -7.80
CA VAL A 115 -4.22 28.12 -8.89
C VAL A 115 -5.29 27.38 -9.71
N SER A 116 -5.21 27.48 -11.04
CA SER A 116 -6.15 26.82 -11.95
C SER A 116 -6.09 25.30 -11.77
N THR A 117 -7.23 24.62 -11.89
CA THR A 117 -7.29 23.15 -11.85
C THR A 117 -6.43 22.49 -12.94
N ARG A 118 -6.24 23.17 -14.07
CA ARG A 118 -5.33 22.72 -15.14
C ARG A 118 -3.87 22.81 -14.71
N ASP A 119 -3.46 23.92 -14.13
CA ASP A 119 -2.08 24.12 -13.67
C ASP A 119 -1.75 23.16 -12.51
N ILE A 120 -2.72 22.89 -11.63
CA ILE A 120 -2.59 21.86 -10.59
C ILE A 120 -2.41 20.47 -11.23
N GLN A 121 -3.22 20.13 -12.22
CA GLN A 121 -3.10 18.85 -12.92
C GLN A 121 -1.74 18.72 -13.61
N ASP A 122 -1.28 19.75 -14.32
CA ASP A 122 0.01 19.77 -15.00
C ASP A 122 1.16 19.57 -13.99
N HIS A 123 1.06 20.19 -12.82
CA HIS A 123 2.04 19.99 -11.74
C HIS A 123 2.05 18.56 -11.18
N LEU A 124 0.89 17.90 -11.13
CA LEU A 124 0.75 16.52 -10.62
C LEU A 124 1.11 15.43 -11.66
N GLN A 125 1.25 15.81 -12.93
CA GLN A 125 1.62 14.90 -14.02
C GLN A 125 3.10 14.96 -14.40
N GLN A 126 3.85 15.95 -13.90
CA GLN A 126 5.32 15.99 -13.97
C GLN A 126 5.97 14.93 -13.08
#